data_AF-A0A967I3I4-F1
#
_entry.id   AF-A0A967I3I4-F1
#
_cell.length_a   1.000
_cell.length_b   1.000
_cell.length_c   1.000
_cell.angle_alpha   90.00
_cell.angle_beta   90.00
_cell.angle_gamma   90.00
#
_symmetry.space_group_name_H-M   'P 1'
#
loop_
_entity.id
_entity.type
_entity.pdbx_description
1 polymer ?
#
loop_
_entity_poly.entity_id
_entity_poly.type
_entity_poly.pdbx_seq_one_letter_code
_entity_poly.pdbx_strand_id
1 'polypeptide(L)'
;IILVYLCTLFSLSLSFTIGRLIPLNSFARFLGWLHLYKARDLVLQLEPLNSEEKLDFLLRSAPSKVIPFLVKHRYLMIALALNLPGNALIGGGGGIGLISGMSRLYPFPKYLLLVSLAITPVPLLLLAGKLPV
;
A
#
# COMPACT_ATOMS: atom_id res chain seq x y z
N ILE A 1 4.28 11.80 22.04
CA ILE A 1 3.62 10.61 21.43
C ILE A 1 2.47 11.01 20.50
N ILE A 2 1.47 11.78 20.96
CA ILE A 2 0.33 12.21 20.12
C ILE A 2 0.79 12.97 18.87
N LEU A 3 1.72 13.93 19.00
CA LEU A 3 2.27 14.66 17.85
C LEU A 3 2.94 13.73 16.84
N VAL A 4 3.76 12.78 17.31
CA VAL A 4 4.44 11.79 16.46
C VAL A 4 3.41 10.95 15.72
N TYR A 5 2.38 10.46 16.40
CA TYR A 5 1.29 9.71 15.79
C TYR A 5 0.60 10.51 14.68
N LEU A 6 0.22 11.77 14.93
CA LEU A 6 -0.41 12.64 13.94
C LEU A 6 0.51 12.90 12.74
N CYS A 7 1.80 13.15 12.97
CA CYS A 7 2.78 13.32 11.90
C CYS A 7 2.94 12.05 11.06
N THR A 8 2.99 10.87 11.69
CA THR A 8 3.06 9.59 10.97
C THR A 8 1.80 9.37 10.13
N LEU A 9 0.62 9.57 10.72
CA LEU A 9 -0.64 9.43 10.02
C LEU A 9 -0.73 10.38 8.82
N PHE A 10 -0.32 11.64 9.01
CA PHE A 10 -0.28 12.65 7.97
C PHE A 10 0.69 12.27 6.84
N SER A 11 1.91 11.85 7.19
CA SER A 11 2.92 11.43 6.22
C SER A 11 2.47 10.22 5.39
N LEU A 12 1.88 9.20 6.00
CA LEU A 12 1.33 8.04 5.29
C LEU A 12 0.17 8.43 4.37
N SER A 13 -0.72 9.30 4.84
CA SER A 13 -1.85 9.82 4.05
C SER A 13 -1.37 10.66 2.87
N LEU A 14 -0.34 11.48 3.07
CA LEU A 14 0.28 12.28 2.03
C LEU A 14 0.94 11.39 0.99
N SER A 15 1.72 10.40 1.41
CA SER A 15 2.38 9.44 0.52
C SER A 15 1.36 8.68 -0.33
N PHE A 16 0.27 8.21 0.26
CA PHE A 16 -0.82 7.58 -0.48
C PHE A 16 -1.48 8.52 -1.50
N THR A 17 -1.71 9.77 -1.12
CA THR A 17 -2.31 10.77 -2.00
C THR A 17 -1.40 11.07 -3.18
N ILE A 18 -0.10 11.26 -2.94
CA ILE A 18 0.91 11.42 -3.99
C ILE A 18 0.91 10.19 -4.90
N GLY A 19 0.86 8.98 -4.34
CA GLY A 19 0.80 7.73 -5.10
C GLY A 19 -0.38 7.69 -6.07
N ARG A 20 -1.57 8.16 -5.65
CA ARG A 20 -2.76 8.23 -6.52
C ARG A 20 -2.59 9.19 -7.70
N LEU A 21 -1.84 10.27 -7.51
CA LEU A 21 -1.57 11.28 -8.54
C LEU A 21 -0.59 10.78 -9.60
N ILE A 22 0.22 9.76 -9.31
CA ILE A 22 1.14 9.15 -10.28
C ILE A 22 0.32 8.47 -11.39
N PRO A 23 0.51 8.86 -12.67
CA PRO A 23 -0.14 8.17 -13.79
C PRO A 23 0.42 6.76 -13.98
N LEU A 24 -0.46 5.77 -14.13
CA LEU A 24 -0.04 4.38 -14.34
C LEU A 24 0.77 4.21 -15.62
N ASN A 25 0.48 4.96 -16.69
CA ASN A 25 1.31 5.03 -17.88
C ASN A 25 2.77 5.44 -17.64
N SER A 26 3.02 6.39 -16.75
CA SER A 26 4.39 6.80 -16.42
C SER A 26 5.12 5.70 -15.63
N PHE A 27 4.40 5.04 -14.71
CA PHE A 27 4.94 3.90 -13.98
C PHE A 27 5.21 2.69 -14.89
N ALA A 28 4.34 2.41 -15.85
CA ALA A 28 4.53 1.37 -16.86
C ALA A 28 5.79 1.63 -17.71
N ARG A 29 6.00 2.88 -18.14
CA ARG A 29 7.24 3.27 -18.84
C ARG A 29 8.48 3.04 -17.99
N PHE A 30 8.44 3.38 -16.69
CA PHE A 30 9.52 3.11 -15.76
C PHE A 30 9.81 1.61 -15.62
N LEU A 31 8.78 0.76 -15.50
CA LEU A 31 8.95 -0.70 -15.48
C LEU A 31 9.56 -1.23 -16.79
N GLY A 32 9.16 -0.68 -17.93
CA GLY A 32 9.75 -1.01 -19.23
C GLY A 32 11.23 -0.64 -19.30
N TRP A 33 11.62 0.50 -18.74
CA TRP A 33 13.02 0.92 -18.62
C TRP A 33 13.85 -0.01 -17.72
N LEU A 34 13.22 -0.63 -16.71
CA LEU A 34 13.84 -1.68 -15.88
C LEU A 34 13.82 -3.08 -16.52
N HIS A 35 13.41 -3.21 -17.79
CA HIS A 35 13.21 -4.47 -18.50
C HIS A 35 12.17 -5.41 -17.86
N LEU A 36 11.29 -4.89 -17.00
CA LEU A 36 10.20 -5.64 -16.35
C LEU A 36 8.94 -5.67 -17.22
N TYR A 37 9.07 -6.19 -18.44
CA TYR A 37 8.02 -6.15 -19.46
C TYR A 37 6.70 -6.78 -19.00
N LYS A 38 6.75 -7.92 -18.30
CA LYS A 38 5.54 -8.56 -17.76
C LYS A 38 4.77 -7.67 -16.78
N ALA A 39 5.49 -6.93 -15.93
CA ALA A 39 4.88 -6.02 -14.96
C ALA A 39 4.33 -4.76 -15.66
N ARG A 40 5.06 -4.22 -16.64
CA ARG A 40 4.58 -3.13 -17.49
C ARG A 40 3.26 -3.49 -18.16
N ASP A 41 3.21 -4.63 -18.82
CA ASP A 41 2.04 -5.04 -19.60
C ASP A 41 0.83 -5.31 -18.69
N LEU A 42 1.05 -5.86 -17.49
CA LEU A 42 0.02 -5.99 -16.46
C LEU A 42 -0.52 -4.62 -16.01
N VAL A 43 0.36 -3.65 -15.76
CA VAL A 43 -0.04 -2.29 -15.34
C VAL A 43 -0.88 -1.60 -16.43
N LEU A 44 -0.49 -1.75 -17.70
CA LEU A 44 -1.23 -1.20 -18.84
C LEU A 44 -2.62 -1.84 -18.98
N GLN A 45 -2.74 -3.15 -18.77
CA GLN A 45 -4.04 -3.84 -18.75
C GLN A 45 -4.95 -3.37 -17.61
N LEU A 46 -4.37 -3.00 -16.46
CA LEU A 46 -5.10 -2.51 -15.30
C LEU A 46 -5.42 -1.01 -15.36
N GLU A 47 -4.78 -0.23 -16.23
CA GLU A 47 -4.99 1.21 -16.31
C GLU A 47 -6.44 1.62 -16.64
N PRO A 48 -7.11 1.06 -17.67
CA PRO A 48 -8.46 1.47 -18.05
C PRO A 48 -9.54 1.01 -17.07
N LEU A 49 -9.22 0.04 -16.21
CA LEU A 49 -10.18 -0.59 -15.30
C LEU A 49 -10.47 0.29 -14.08
N ASN A 50 -11.69 0.19 -13.56
CA ASN A 50 -12.04 0.75 -12.26
C ASN A 50 -11.51 -0.11 -11.09
N SER A 51 -11.63 0.34 -9.85
CA SER A 51 -11.06 -0.37 -8.68
C SER A 51 -11.61 -1.78 -8.46
N GLU A 52 -12.88 -2.04 -8.80
CA GLU A 52 -13.52 -3.35 -8.65
C GLU A 52 -13.13 -4.28 -9.80
N GLU A 53 -13.16 -3.78 -11.03
CA GLU A 53 -12.71 -4.49 -12.23
C GLU A 53 -11.24 -4.91 -12.13
N LYS A 54 -10.36 -4.05 -11.58
CA LYS A 54 -8.96 -4.42 -11.31
C LYS A 54 -8.87 -5.57 -10.34
N LEU A 55 -9.69 -5.58 -9.29
CA LEU A 55 -9.68 -6.65 -8.29
C LEU A 55 -10.14 -7.96 -8.91
N ASP A 56 -11.24 -7.94 -9.67
CA ASP A 56 -11.76 -9.11 -10.38
C ASP A 56 -10.75 -9.65 -11.41
N PHE A 57 -10.12 -8.75 -12.16
CA PHE A 57 -9.06 -9.11 -13.10
C PHE A 57 -7.89 -9.81 -12.38
N LEU A 58 -7.41 -9.25 -11.26
CA LEU A 58 -6.32 -9.83 -10.48
C LEU A 58 -6.69 -11.19 -9.87
N LEU A 59 -7.95 -11.38 -9.48
CA LEU A 59 -8.42 -12.67 -8.95
C LEU A 59 -8.54 -13.74 -10.05
N ARG A 60 -8.97 -13.36 -11.26
CA ARG A 60 -9.11 -14.28 -12.40
C ARG A 60 -7.76 -14.68 -13.03
N SER A 61 -6.82 -13.74 -13.12
CA SER A 61 -5.51 -13.97 -13.73
C SER A 61 -4.49 -14.63 -12.78
N ALA A 62 -4.89 -14.99 -11.55
CA ALA A 62 -3.98 -15.47 -10.52
C ALA A 62 -3.67 -16.98 -10.66
N PRO A 63 -2.42 -17.40 -10.96
CA PRO A 63 -2.09 -18.80 -11.21
C PRO A 63 -1.98 -19.68 -9.95
N SER A 64 -1.81 -19.10 -8.76
CA SER A 64 -1.59 -19.85 -7.51
C SER A 64 -2.57 -19.41 -6.43
N LYS A 65 -3.01 -20.33 -5.55
CA LYS A 65 -3.96 -20.03 -4.44
C LYS A 65 -3.49 -18.91 -3.50
N VAL A 66 -2.19 -18.65 -3.46
CA VAL A 66 -1.56 -17.61 -2.63
C VAL A 66 -1.97 -16.22 -3.12
N ILE A 67 -1.96 -15.95 -4.42
CA ILE A 67 -2.25 -14.60 -4.95
C ILE A 67 -3.71 -14.17 -4.67
N PRO A 68 -4.75 -15.01 -4.90
CA PRO A 68 -6.12 -14.71 -4.51
C PRO A 68 -6.27 -14.49 -3.00
N PHE A 69 -5.54 -15.24 -2.17
CA PHE A 69 -5.55 -15.02 -0.72
C PHE A 69 -5.01 -13.63 -0.36
N LEU A 70 -3.88 -13.22 -0.94
CA LEU A 70 -3.29 -11.89 -0.75
C LEU A 70 -4.24 -10.78 -1.22
N VAL A 71 -4.85 -10.93 -2.39
CA VAL A 71 -5.79 -9.95 -2.95
C VAL A 71 -7.06 -9.82 -2.10
N LYS A 72 -7.59 -10.93 -1.58
CA LYS A 72 -8.75 -10.92 -0.67
C LYS A 72 -8.41 -10.25 0.67
N HIS A 73 -7.21 -10.48 1.20
CA HIS A 73 -6.75 -9.91 2.47
C HIS A 73 -5.90 -8.65 2.29
N ARG A 74 -6.08 -7.93 1.18
CA ARG A 74 -5.26 -6.78 0.77
C ARG A 74 -5.06 -5.69 1.83
N TYR A 75 -6.10 -5.42 2.63
CA TYR A 75 -6.02 -4.46 3.74
C TYR A 75 -5.12 -5.00 4.87
N LEU A 76 -5.26 -6.27 5.20
CA LEU A 76 -4.40 -6.99 6.14
C LEU A 76 -2.94 -6.99 5.66
N MET A 77 -2.70 -7.15 4.36
CA MET A 77 -1.35 -7.12 3.79
C MET A 77 -0.66 -5.76 4.00
N ILE A 78 -1.38 -4.64 3.88
CA ILE A 78 -0.83 -3.31 4.20
C ILE A 78 -0.50 -3.23 5.70
N ALA A 79 -1.41 -3.63 6.58
CA ALA A 79 -1.18 -3.58 8.02
C ALA A 79 0.03 -4.43 8.45
N LEU A 80 0.19 -5.61 7.87
CA LEU A 80 1.35 -6.47 8.07
C LEU A 80 2.61 -5.84 7.50
N ALA A 81 2.59 -5.34 6.27
CA ALA A 81 3.75 -4.69 5.65
C ALA A 81 4.24 -3.49 6.48
N LEU A 82 3.35 -2.73 7.11
CA LEU A 82 3.73 -1.62 7.99
C LEU A 82 4.40 -2.07 9.30
N ASN A 83 4.04 -3.24 9.83
CA ASN A 83 4.47 -3.69 11.15
C ASN A 83 5.53 -4.81 11.11
N LEU A 84 5.79 -5.42 9.95
CA LEU A 84 6.82 -6.45 9.80
C LEU A 84 8.23 -5.85 9.76
N PRO A 85 9.22 -6.51 10.38
CA PRO A 85 10.63 -6.12 10.24
C PRO A 85 11.06 -6.24 8.77
N GLY A 86 11.91 -5.32 8.30
CA GLY A 86 12.36 -5.28 6.92
C GLY A 86 11.46 -4.49 5.96
N ASN A 87 10.40 -3.85 6.45
CA ASN A 87 9.55 -2.96 5.63
C ASN A 87 10.34 -1.82 4.97
N ALA A 88 11.49 -1.43 5.52
CA ALA A 88 12.40 -0.44 4.97
C ALA A 88 12.93 -0.84 3.57
N LEU A 89 13.07 -2.15 3.29
CA LEU A 89 13.47 -2.65 1.97
C LEU A 89 12.43 -2.34 0.89
N ILE A 90 11.17 -2.18 1.27
CA ILE A 90 10.04 -1.85 0.39
C ILE A 90 9.80 -0.31 0.37
N GLY A 91 10.66 0.46 1.04
CA GLY A 91 10.51 1.91 1.20
C GLY A 91 9.81 2.35 2.49
N GLY A 92 9.65 1.44 3.46
CA GLY A 92 9.04 1.70 4.76
C GLY A 92 7.56 2.06 4.66
N GLY A 93 7.02 2.72 5.67
CA GLY A 93 5.61 3.13 5.67
C GLY A 93 5.25 4.07 4.52
N GLY A 94 6.15 4.99 4.18
CA GLY A 94 5.98 5.91 3.06
C GLY A 94 5.85 5.17 1.72
N GLY A 95 6.81 4.30 1.38
CA GLY A 95 6.78 3.52 0.14
C GLY A 95 5.55 2.61 0.03
N ILE A 96 5.17 1.96 1.13
CA ILE A 96 3.93 1.16 1.19
C ILE A 96 2.70 2.02 0.89
N GLY A 97 2.61 3.22 1.48
CA GLY A 97 1.53 4.16 1.20
C GLY A 97 1.50 4.60 -0.26
N LEU A 98 2.67 4.94 -0.82
CA LEU A 98 2.81 5.37 -2.22
C LEU A 98 2.31 4.29 -3.19
N ILE A 99 2.79 3.05 -3.05
CA ILE A 99 2.41 1.92 -3.91
C ILE A 99 0.92 1.60 -3.74
N SER A 100 0.41 1.64 -2.50
CA SER A 100 -1.01 1.44 -2.22
C SER A 100 -1.89 2.50 -2.92
N GLY A 101 -1.46 3.77 -2.90
CA GLY A 101 -2.13 4.87 -3.61
C GLY A 101 -2.10 4.68 -5.12
N MET A 102 -0.92 4.36 -5.67
CA MET A 102 -0.70 4.15 -7.10
C MET A 102 -1.52 2.99 -7.65
N SER A 103 -1.76 1.94 -6.86
CA SER A 103 -2.61 0.80 -7.27
C SER A 103 -4.06 1.22 -7.60
N ARG A 104 -4.55 2.31 -6.98
CA ARG A 104 -5.94 2.77 -7.04
C ARG A 104 -6.97 1.68 -6.65
N LEU A 105 -6.55 0.66 -5.90
CA LEU A 105 -7.41 -0.43 -5.43
C LEU A 105 -8.17 -0.08 -4.14
N TYR A 106 -7.64 0.86 -3.36
CA TYR A 106 -8.15 1.21 -2.04
C TYR A 106 -8.78 2.60 -2.08
N PRO A 107 -10.03 2.78 -1.61
CA PRO A 107 -10.59 4.12 -1.41
C PRO A 107 -9.89 4.81 -0.22
N PHE A 108 -9.67 6.13 -0.35
CA PHE A 108 -8.90 6.91 0.64
C PHE A 108 -9.43 6.79 2.08
N PRO A 109 -10.75 6.86 2.35
CA PRO A 109 -11.25 6.74 3.73
C PRO A 109 -10.94 5.37 4.36
N LYS A 110 -11.04 4.29 3.58
CA LYS A 110 -10.72 2.93 4.07
C LYS A 110 -9.22 2.78 4.31
N TYR A 111 -8.39 3.38 3.45
CA TYR A 111 -6.94 3.43 3.67
C TYR A 111 -6.59 4.19 4.94
N LEU A 112 -7.18 5.37 5.17
CA LEU A 112 -6.94 6.19 6.35
C LEU A 112 -7.29 5.45 7.65
N LEU A 113 -8.48 4.83 7.70
CA LEU A 113 -8.89 4.00 8.84
C LEU A 113 -7.95 2.81 9.07
N LEU A 114 -7.50 2.17 7.99
CA LEU A 114 -6.56 1.06 8.09
C LEU A 114 -5.24 1.51 8.69
N VAL A 115 -4.64 2.58 8.17
CA VAL A 115 -3.32 3.02 8.65
C VAL A 115 -3.40 3.62 10.05
N SER A 116 -4.49 4.30 10.41
CA SER A 116 -4.69 4.80 11.77
C SER A 116 -4.70 3.66 12.78
N LEU A 117 -5.36 2.54 12.46
CA LEU A 117 -5.34 1.33 13.27
C LEU A 117 -3.96 0.65 13.25
N ALA A 118 -3.36 0.50 12.07
CA ALA A 118 -2.11 -0.23 11.90
C ALA A 118 -0.92 0.42 12.63
N ILE A 119 -0.90 1.74 12.77
CA ILE A 119 0.17 2.46 13.48
C ILE A 119 -0.11 2.66 14.97
N THR A 120 -1.31 2.33 15.48
CA THR A 120 -1.70 2.52 16.89
C THR A 120 -0.91 1.68 17.91
N PRO A 121 -0.53 0.40 17.63
CA PRO A 121 0.09 -0.45 18.64
C PRO A 121 1.35 0.14 19.29
N VAL A 122 2.25 0.75 18.50
CA VAL A 122 3.51 1.31 19.01
C VAL A 122 3.28 2.52 19.94
N PRO A 123 2.57 3.59 19.54
CA PRO A 123 2.15 4.67 20.43
C PRO A 123 1.44 4.20 21.69
N LEU A 124 0.57 3.19 21.58
CA LEU A 124 -0.17 2.66 22.73
C LEU A 124 0.78 2.00 23.74
N LEU A 125 1.76 1.22 23.27
CA LEU A 125 2.77 0.61 24.14
C LEU A 125 3.68 1.65 24.81
N LEU A 126 4.04 2.72 24.09
CA LEU A 126 4.78 3.86 24.65
C LEU A 126 3.98 4.59 25.73
N LEU A 127 2.69 4.85 25.49
CA LEU A 127 1.80 5.48 26.49
C LEU A 127 1.57 4.58 27.72
N ALA A 128 1.53 3.26 27.52
CA ALA A 128 1.42 2.29 28.60
C ALA A 128 2.71 2.12 29.43
N GLY A 129 3.79 2.84 29.09
CA GLY A 129 5.08 2.74 29.77
C GLY A 129 5.81 1.40 29.55
N LYS A 130 5.41 0.63 28.53
CA LYS A 130 6.00 -0.70 28.24
C LYS A 130 7.21 -0.63 27.30
N LEU A 131 7.48 0.53 26.70
CA LEU A 131 8.70 0.81 25.95
C LEU A 131 9.43 2.02 26.55
N PRO A 132 10.77 2.01 26.59
CA PRO A 132 11.53 3.22 26.91
C PRO A 132 11.26 4.31 25.85
N VAL A 133 11.21 5.56 26.31
CA VAL A 133 11.03 6.77 25.46
C VAL A 133 12.36 7.19 24.87
#